data_AF-A0A067P7B7-F1
#
_entry.id   AF-A0A067P7B7-F1
#
_cell.length_a   1.000
_cell.length_b   1.000
_cell.length_c   1.000
_cell.angle_alpha   90.00
_cell.angle_beta   90.00
_cell.angle_gamma   90.00
#
_symmetry.space_group_name_H-M   'P 1'
#
loop_
_entity.id
_entity.type
_entity.pdbx_description
1 polymer ?
#
loop_
_entity_poly.entity_id
_entity_poly.type
_entity_poly.pdbx_seq_one_letter_code
_entity_poly.pdbx_strand_id
1 'polypeptide(L)'
;VADYPEQCLVTCAKSGTCPKCQCPDKELGESTPGASRTSDWTLNVIHSAQKEVSSKTEFSKLCMSQDVSGCVHRPFWEGFPFANIHKSMTPNVLHQLYQGVFKHLVTWCKSAMGSSELDKHIQCLLPSFGTCHFKNGISALSQISRLERKDMARILLACLTSKIPKEGIIACCSLLDFI
;
A
#
# COMPACT_ATOMS: atom_id res chain seq x y z
N VAL A 1 15.20 -1.41 4.38
CA VAL A 1 13.72 -1.31 4.29
C VAL A 1 13.44 -0.09 3.43
N ALA A 2 12.62 -0.23 2.39
CA ALA A 2 12.33 0.83 1.43
C ALA A 2 10.83 1.19 1.47
N ASP A 3 10.51 2.48 1.38
CA ASP A 3 9.14 2.92 1.12
C ASP A 3 8.70 2.64 -0.32
N TYR A 4 7.44 2.87 -0.67
CA TYR A 4 6.95 2.52 -2.00
C TYR A 4 7.67 3.28 -3.14
N PRO A 5 7.86 4.60 -3.07
CA PRO A 5 8.70 5.32 -4.02
C PRO A 5 10.12 4.73 -4.16
N GLU A 6 10.78 4.42 -3.05
CA GLU A 6 12.10 3.78 -3.05
C GLU A 6 12.06 2.38 -3.66
N GLN A 7 11.03 1.58 -3.36
CA GLN A 7 10.81 0.26 -3.97
C GLN A 7 10.68 0.37 -5.49
N CYS A 8 9.88 1.32 -6.00
CA CYS A 8 9.76 1.57 -7.43
C CYS A 8 11.10 1.97 -8.06
N LEU A 9 11.86 2.82 -7.37
CA LEU A 9 13.19 3.24 -7.83
C LEU A 9 14.16 2.07 -7.94
N VAL A 10 14.31 1.27 -6.88
CA VAL A 10 15.29 0.15 -6.86
C VAL A 10 14.90 -0.98 -7.80
N THR A 11 13.61 -1.26 -7.95
CA THR A 11 13.09 -2.29 -8.88
C THR A 11 12.92 -1.80 -10.30
N CYS A 12 13.16 -0.51 -10.56
CA CYS A 12 12.88 0.13 -11.84
C CYS A 12 11.42 -0.03 -12.28
N ALA A 13 10.48 -0.15 -11.34
CA ALA A 13 9.06 -0.18 -11.63
C ALA A 13 8.54 1.25 -11.85
N LYS A 14 7.61 1.40 -12.79
CA LYS A 14 6.87 2.65 -12.96
C LYS A 14 6.03 2.92 -11.70
N SER A 15 6.08 4.14 -11.20
CA SER A 15 5.26 4.56 -10.05
C SER A 15 3.77 4.32 -10.33
N GLY A 16 3.07 3.73 -9.36
CA GLY A 16 1.67 3.32 -9.49
C GLY A 16 1.47 1.87 -9.93
N THR A 17 2.54 1.11 -10.19
CA THR A 17 2.48 -0.31 -10.58
C THR A 17 3.15 -1.22 -9.54
N CYS A 18 2.97 -2.53 -9.66
CA CYS A 18 3.57 -3.47 -8.70
C CYS A 18 5.11 -3.57 -8.90
N PRO A 19 5.94 -3.44 -7.84
CA PRO A 19 7.39 -3.60 -7.94
C PRO A 19 7.84 -5.07 -8.06
N LYS A 20 6.93 -6.03 -7.79
CA LYS A 20 7.21 -7.48 -7.77
C LYS A 20 6.66 -8.23 -8.98
N CYS A 21 5.57 -7.75 -9.58
CA CYS A 21 4.93 -8.37 -10.74
C CYS A 21 4.59 -7.34 -11.81
N GLN A 22 4.30 -7.82 -13.02
CA GLN A 22 3.92 -7.05 -14.19
C GLN A 22 2.41 -6.74 -14.15
N CYS A 23 1.92 -6.32 -12.99
CA CYS A 23 0.54 -5.88 -12.81
C CYS A 23 0.46 -4.37 -13.01
N PRO A 24 -0.34 -3.89 -14.00
CA PRO A 24 -0.52 -2.47 -14.24
C PRO A 24 -1.35 -1.82 -13.13
N ASP A 25 -1.32 -0.49 -13.09
CA ASP A 25 -2.02 0.34 -12.10
C ASP A 25 -3.52 0.01 -11.98
N LYS A 26 -4.18 -0.24 -13.11
CA LYS A 26 -5.61 -0.53 -13.18
C LYS A 26 -6.01 -1.90 -12.66
N GLU A 27 -5.07 -2.82 -12.53
CA GLU A 27 -5.32 -4.23 -12.16
C GLU A 27 -4.77 -4.58 -10.77
N LEU A 28 -4.24 -3.60 -10.02
CA LEU A 28 -3.70 -3.83 -8.67
C LEU A 28 -4.73 -4.37 -7.66
N GLY A 29 -6.03 -4.21 -7.96
CA GLY A 29 -7.13 -4.73 -7.14
C GLY A 29 -7.50 -6.18 -7.46
N GLU A 30 -6.93 -6.78 -8.50
CA GLU A 30 -7.26 -8.13 -8.92
C GLU A 30 -6.73 -9.18 -7.94
N SER A 31 -7.52 -10.24 -7.73
CA SER A 31 -7.19 -11.32 -6.80
C SER A 31 -6.00 -12.18 -7.28
N THR A 32 -5.76 -12.21 -8.60
CA THR A 32 -4.68 -12.96 -9.21
C THR A 32 -3.48 -12.06 -9.47
N PRO A 33 -2.28 -12.42 -8.97
CA PRO A 33 -1.08 -11.64 -9.26
C PRO A 33 -0.72 -11.74 -10.75
N GLY A 34 -0.25 -10.63 -11.33
CA GLY A 34 0.37 -10.63 -12.65
C GLY A 34 1.66 -11.47 -12.71
N ALA A 35 2.21 -11.65 -13.91
CA ALA A 35 3.47 -12.36 -14.11
C ALA A 35 4.61 -11.75 -13.27
N SER A 36 5.49 -12.57 -12.70
CA SER A 36 6.60 -12.05 -11.88
C SER A 36 7.54 -11.15 -12.70
N ARG A 37 8.00 -10.05 -12.11
CA ARG A 37 9.11 -9.27 -12.67
C ARG A 37 10.41 -10.02 -12.42
N THR A 38 11.23 -10.13 -13.46
CA THR A 38 12.58 -10.69 -13.37
C THR A 38 13.59 -9.63 -13.76
N SER A 39 14.80 -9.74 -13.19
CA SER A 39 15.92 -8.88 -13.54
C SER A 39 16.17 -8.90 -15.05
N ASP A 40 16.13 -10.08 -15.68
CA ASP A 40 16.32 -10.23 -17.13
C ASP A 40 15.24 -9.51 -17.93
N TRP A 41 13.97 -9.63 -17.55
CA TRP A 41 12.88 -8.97 -18.24
C TRP A 41 13.02 -7.44 -18.13
N THR A 42 13.27 -6.90 -16.93
CA THR A 42 13.46 -5.46 -16.73
C THR A 42 14.67 -4.92 -17.49
N LEU A 43 15.80 -5.64 -17.50
CA LEU A 43 16.99 -5.26 -18.28
C LEU A 43 16.70 -5.29 -19.79
N ASN A 44 15.96 -6.30 -20.27
CA ASN A 44 15.60 -6.39 -21.68
C ASN A 44 14.75 -5.19 -22.13
N VAL A 45 13.80 -4.74 -21.31
CA VAL A 45 13.00 -3.54 -21.60
C VAL A 45 13.91 -2.30 -21.71
N ILE A 46 14.78 -2.09 -20.72
CA ILE A 46 15.70 -0.93 -20.67
C ILE A 46 16.66 -0.95 -21.86
N HIS A 47 17.31 -2.08 -22.13
CA HIS A 47 18.28 -2.22 -23.22
C HIS A 47 17.63 -2.09 -24.60
N SER A 48 16.41 -2.60 -24.77
CA SER A 48 15.67 -2.46 -26.03
C SER A 48 15.33 -0.99 -26.29
N ALA A 49 14.83 -0.29 -25.27
CA ALA A 49 14.55 1.15 -25.37
C ALA A 49 15.83 1.96 -25.68
N GLN A 50 16.96 1.64 -25.04
CA GLN A 50 18.24 2.32 -25.32
C GLN A 50 18.77 2.11 -26.73
N LYS A 51 18.51 0.95 -27.33
CA LYS A 51 18.93 0.66 -28.72
C LYS A 51 18.03 1.36 -29.73
N GLU A 52 16.75 1.51 -29.42
CA GLU A 52 15.75 2.08 -30.33
C GLU A 52 15.83 3.61 -30.39
N VAL A 53 16.07 4.27 -29.25
CA VAL A 53 15.99 5.73 -29.17
C VAL A 53 17.15 6.35 -28.39
N SER A 54 17.61 7.50 -28.89
CA SER A 54 18.66 8.31 -28.23
C SER A 54 18.08 9.44 -27.37
N SER A 55 16.80 9.80 -27.57
CA SER A 55 16.13 10.86 -26.82
C SER A 55 15.67 10.35 -25.45
N LYS A 56 16.01 11.09 -24.38
CA LYS A 56 15.59 10.78 -23.01
C LYS A 56 14.06 10.70 -22.86
N THR A 57 13.33 11.56 -23.57
CA THR A 57 11.86 11.59 -23.53
C THR A 57 11.26 10.35 -24.18
N GLU A 58 11.80 9.94 -25.32
CA GLU A 58 11.33 8.74 -26.02
C GLU A 58 11.70 7.47 -25.25
N PHE A 59 12.91 7.42 -24.67
CA PHE A 59 13.33 6.32 -23.78
C PHE A 59 12.35 6.17 -22.62
N SER A 60 11.99 7.29 -21.97
CA SER A 60 11.05 7.29 -20.86
C SER A 60 9.68 6.75 -21.27
N LYS A 61 9.16 7.18 -22.42
CA LYS A 61 7.88 6.68 -22.96
C LYS A 61 7.91 5.17 -23.24
N LEU A 62 8.96 4.67 -23.89
CA LEU A 62 9.11 3.24 -24.23
C LEU A 62 9.24 2.35 -22.99
N CYS A 63 9.96 2.80 -21.96
CA CYS A 63 10.01 2.07 -20.70
C CYS A 63 8.66 2.09 -19.99
N MET A 64 8.02 3.26 -19.91
CA MET A 64 6.76 3.44 -19.17
C MET A 64 5.55 2.77 -19.84
N SER A 65 5.60 2.50 -21.15
CA SER A 65 4.56 1.70 -21.85
C SER A 65 4.59 0.23 -21.45
N GLN A 66 5.72 -0.25 -20.92
CA GLN A 66 5.90 -1.59 -20.36
C GLN A 66 6.00 -1.57 -18.82
N ASP A 67 5.52 -0.50 -18.19
CA ASP A 67 5.55 -0.31 -16.73
C ASP A 67 6.95 -0.40 -16.09
N VAL A 68 7.99 -0.07 -16.85
CA VAL A 68 9.36 0.13 -16.36
C VAL A 68 9.62 1.62 -16.20
N SER A 69 10.40 1.99 -15.18
CA SER A 69 10.76 3.38 -14.90
C SER A 69 11.56 3.98 -16.05
N GLY A 70 11.06 5.10 -16.59
CA GLY A 70 11.76 5.87 -17.61
C GLY A 70 12.96 6.68 -17.11
N CYS A 71 13.28 6.61 -15.81
CA CYS A 71 14.35 7.39 -15.18
C CYS A 71 15.63 6.57 -14.94
N VAL A 72 15.56 5.24 -15.01
CA VAL A 72 16.69 4.37 -14.71
C VAL A 72 17.24 3.78 -16.02
N HIS A 73 18.40 4.27 -16.43
CA HIS A 73 19.09 3.76 -17.63
C HIS A 73 19.97 2.55 -17.31
N ARG A 74 20.51 2.47 -16.10
CA ARG A 74 21.37 1.37 -15.68
C ARG A 74 21.07 1.00 -14.23
N PRO A 75 20.31 -0.08 -13.98
CA PRO A 75 20.02 -0.50 -12.63
C PRO A 75 21.30 -0.91 -11.88
N PHE A 76 21.42 -0.58 -10.59
CA PHE A 76 22.64 -0.88 -9.82
C PHE A 76 22.91 -2.39 -9.63
N TRP A 77 21.87 -3.20 -9.80
CA TRP A 77 21.92 -4.66 -9.68
C TRP A 77 22.17 -5.36 -11.03
N GLU A 78 22.36 -4.60 -12.12
CA GLU A 78 22.78 -5.18 -13.39
C GLU A 78 24.12 -5.91 -13.23
N GLY A 79 24.16 -7.17 -13.68
CA GLY A 79 25.35 -8.01 -13.55
C GLY A 79 25.48 -8.75 -12.22
N PHE A 80 24.46 -8.72 -11.35
CA PHE A 80 24.43 -9.53 -10.12
C PHE A 80 23.65 -10.84 -10.34
N PRO A 81 24.32 -11.96 -10.68
CA PRO A 81 23.64 -13.19 -11.13
C PRO A 81 22.81 -13.88 -10.03
N PHE A 82 23.10 -13.61 -8.77
CA PHE A 82 22.46 -14.25 -7.61
C PHE A 82 21.51 -13.31 -6.85
N ALA A 83 21.32 -12.07 -7.32
CA ALA A 83 20.47 -11.08 -6.66
C ALA A 83 19.23 -10.78 -7.52
N ASN A 84 18.05 -11.18 -7.04
CA ASN A 84 16.79 -10.78 -7.64
C ASN A 84 16.16 -9.65 -6.83
N ILE A 85 16.28 -8.42 -7.32
CA ILE A 85 15.80 -7.23 -6.61
C ILE A 85 14.29 -7.29 -6.35
N HIS A 86 13.50 -7.84 -7.27
CA HIS A 86 12.04 -7.94 -7.15
C HIS A 86 11.63 -8.90 -6.04
N LYS A 87 12.37 -10.00 -5.85
CA LYS A 87 12.16 -10.94 -4.74
C LYS A 87 12.60 -10.36 -3.40
N SER A 88 13.62 -9.50 -3.39
CA SER A 88 14.11 -8.82 -2.19
C SER A 88 13.17 -7.74 -1.66
N MET A 89 12.14 -7.34 -2.42
CA MET A 89 11.15 -6.37 -1.95
C MET A 89 10.17 -6.99 -0.97
N THR A 90 10.09 -6.43 0.23
CA THR A 90 9.08 -6.76 1.23
C THR A 90 8.06 -5.62 1.33
N PRO A 91 6.78 -5.91 1.62
CA PRO A 91 5.82 -4.86 1.90
C PRO A 91 6.33 -3.93 3.01
N ASN A 92 6.12 -2.63 2.84
CA ASN A 92 6.41 -1.64 3.87
C ASN A 92 5.38 -1.81 5.00
N VAL A 93 5.82 -2.32 6.14
CA VAL A 93 4.96 -2.59 7.31
C VAL A 93 4.17 -1.36 7.72
N LEU A 94 4.81 -0.19 7.72
CA LEU A 94 4.13 1.02 8.10
C LEU A 94 3.16 1.49 7.02
N HIS A 95 3.65 1.80 5.82
CA HIS A 95 2.87 2.52 4.81
C HIS A 95 1.88 1.62 4.05
N GLN A 96 2.26 0.37 3.76
CA GLN A 96 1.42 -0.54 2.97
C GLN A 96 0.53 -1.39 3.88
N LEU A 97 1.10 -2.01 4.93
CA LEU A 97 0.30 -2.85 5.83
C LEU A 97 -0.50 -1.96 6.79
N TYR A 98 0.15 -1.36 7.79
CA TYR A 98 -0.56 -0.67 8.85
C TYR A 98 -1.39 0.51 8.33
N GLN A 99 -0.79 1.41 7.57
CA GLN A 99 -1.48 2.59 7.06
C GLN A 99 -2.47 2.28 5.93
N GLY A 100 -2.12 1.35 5.05
CA GLY A 100 -2.95 0.96 3.91
C GLY A 100 -4.15 0.11 4.34
N VAL A 101 -3.90 -1.05 4.94
CA VAL A 101 -4.96 -1.99 5.37
C VAL A 101 -5.89 -1.33 6.37
N PHE A 102 -5.36 -0.61 7.37
CA PHE A 102 -6.20 0.03 8.38
C PHE A 102 -7.14 1.09 7.78
N LYS A 103 -6.70 1.82 6.74
CA LYS A 103 -7.57 2.76 6.03
C LYS A 103 -8.78 2.05 5.43
N HIS A 104 -8.57 0.93 4.75
CA HIS A 104 -9.65 0.12 4.19
C HIS A 104 -10.55 -0.47 5.27
N LEU A 105 -9.96 -0.96 6.36
CA LEU A 105 -10.70 -1.49 7.50
C LEU A 105 -11.67 -0.45 8.07
N VAL A 106 -11.21 0.79 8.31
CA VAL A 106 -12.08 1.88 8.77
C VAL A 106 -13.19 2.18 7.75
N THR A 107 -12.88 2.19 6.45
CA THR A 107 -13.90 2.36 5.40
C THR A 107 -14.96 1.25 5.44
N TRP A 108 -14.56 -0.01 5.59
CA TRP A 108 -15.50 -1.13 5.71
C TRP A 108 -16.35 -1.04 6.97
N CYS A 109 -15.76 -0.68 8.11
CA CYS A 109 -16.47 -0.45 9.36
C CYS A 109 -17.52 0.65 9.23
N LYS A 110 -17.16 1.77 8.59
CA LYS A 110 -18.10 2.86 8.27
C LYS A 110 -19.23 2.41 7.37
N SER A 111 -18.95 1.55 6.39
CA SER A 111 -19.99 0.98 5.51
C SER A 111 -20.90 0.01 6.24
N ALA A 112 -20.37 -0.79 7.17
CA ALA A 112 -21.12 -1.83 7.85
C ALA A 112 -22.02 -1.28 8.98
N MET A 113 -21.53 -0.31 9.75
CA MET A 113 -22.27 0.29 10.88
C MET A 113 -22.93 1.63 10.55
N GLY A 114 -22.39 2.36 9.57
CA GLY A 114 -22.70 3.76 9.31
C GLY A 114 -21.73 4.72 10.00
N SER A 115 -21.21 5.71 9.25
CA SER A 115 -20.22 6.67 9.75
C SER A 115 -20.69 7.44 10.99
N SER A 116 -21.94 7.90 11.01
CA SER A 116 -22.49 8.65 12.15
C SER A 116 -22.58 7.79 13.41
N GLU A 117 -22.91 6.51 13.28
CA GLU A 117 -23.02 5.60 14.42
C GLU A 117 -21.63 5.25 14.97
N LEU A 118 -20.67 4.98 14.07
CA LEU A 118 -19.28 4.76 14.47
C LEU A 118 -18.71 5.96 15.22
N ASP A 119 -18.96 7.18 14.72
CA ASP A 119 -18.51 8.40 15.38
C ASP A 119 -19.17 8.59 16.75
N LYS A 120 -20.48 8.30 16.90
CA LYS A 120 -21.14 8.32 18.21
C LYS A 120 -20.50 7.36 19.20
N HIS A 121 -20.23 6.12 18.78
CA HIS A 121 -19.58 5.13 19.63
C HIS A 121 -18.19 5.61 20.08
N ILE A 122 -17.41 6.18 19.16
CA ILE A 122 -16.08 6.73 19.45
C ILE A 122 -16.17 7.92 20.44
N GLN A 123 -17.17 8.80 20.28
CA GLN A 123 -17.38 9.94 21.17
C GLN A 123 -17.79 9.52 22.58
N CYS A 124 -18.52 8.41 22.71
CA CYS A 124 -18.94 7.85 24.00
C CYS A 124 -17.82 7.12 24.75
N LEU A 125 -16.67 6.86 24.11
CA LEU A 125 -15.55 6.22 24.80
C LEU A 125 -15.01 7.11 25.92
N LEU A 126 -14.82 6.50 27.09
CA LEU A 126 -14.16 7.17 28.20
C LEU A 126 -12.72 7.53 27.81
N PRO A 127 -12.22 8.71 28.22
CA PRO A 127 -10.82 9.04 28.07
C PRO A 127 -9.96 7.96 28.72
N SER A 128 -9.00 7.41 27.96
CA SER A 128 -8.08 6.39 28.44
C SER A 128 -6.64 6.87 28.35
N PHE A 129 -5.80 6.48 29.32
CA PHE A 129 -4.42 6.91 29.35
C PHE A 129 -3.64 6.33 28.15
N GLY A 130 -2.95 7.20 27.41
CA GLY A 130 -2.13 6.78 26.27
C GLY A 130 -2.88 6.57 24.95
N THR A 131 -4.15 7.01 24.85
CA THR A 131 -4.91 7.07 23.59
C THR A 131 -5.52 8.46 23.39
N CYS A 132 -5.46 9.00 22.17
CA CYS A 132 -6.21 10.19 21.81
C CYS A 132 -7.73 9.98 21.96
N HIS A 133 -8.41 11.00 22.46
CA HIS A 133 -9.87 11.03 22.52
C HIS A 133 -10.42 11.84 21.33
N PHE A 134 -11.23 11.18 20.50
CA PHE A 134 -11.78 11.76 19.26
C PHE A 134 -13.16 12.38 19.53
N LYS A 135 -13.16 13.60 20.12
CA LYS A 135 -14.39 14.31 20.54
C LYS A 135 -15.43 14.53 19.43
N ASN A 136 -15.00 14.58 18.18
CA ASN A 136 -15.86 14.78 17.01
C ASN A 136 -15.97 13.52 16.15
N GLY A 137 -15.59 12.35 16.69
CA GLY A 137 -15.41 11.14 15.90
C GLY A 137 -14.19 11.19 14.98
N ILE A 138 -14.11 10.23 14.06
CA ILE A 138 -13.00 10.06 13.11
C ILE A 138 -13.39 10.40 11.67
N SER A 139 -14.68 10.57 11.36
CA SER A 139 -15.10 10.84 9.98
C SER A 139 -14.77 12.24 9.48
N ALA A 140 -14.64 13.21 10.38
CA ALA A 140 -14.29 14.59 10.03
C ALA A 140 -12.78 14.82 9.84
N LEU A 141 -11.93 13.82 10.14
CA LEU A 141 -10.48 13.95 10.04
C LEU A 141 -10.02 13.92 8.57
N SER A 142 -9.54 15.06 8.08
CA SER A 142 -8.97 15.18 6.72
C SER A 142 -7.49 14.80 6.66
N GLN A 143 -6.75 15.03 7.76
CA GLN A 143 -5.36 14.65 7.93
C GLN A 143 -5.23 13.81 9.20
N ILE A 144 -4.70 12.59 9.07
CA ILE A 144 -4.56 11.64 10.16
C ILE A 144 -3.08 11.36 10.35
N SER A 145 -2.54 11.76 11.49
CA SER A 145 -1.16 11.48 11.89
C SER A 145 -0.95 9.99 12.17
N ARG A 146 0.33 9.59 12.24
CA ARG A 146 0.68 8.20 12.60
C ARG A 146 0.16 7.82 13.99
N LEU A 147 0.23 8.75 14.94
CA LEU A 147 -0.20 8.51 16.31
C LEU A 147 -1.72 8.36 16.38
N GLU A 148 -2.47 9.26 15.72
CA GLU A 148 -3.93 9.17 15.65
C GLU A 148 -4.37 7.86 15.01
N ARG A 149 -3.72 7.42 13.92
CA ARG A 149 -4.04 6.12 13.30
C ARG A 149 -3.78 4.95 14.25
N LYS A 150 -2.74 5.05 15.08
CA LYS A 150 -2.46 4.04 16.12
C LYS A 150 -3.55 3.99 17.16
N ASP A 151 -4.01 5.15 17.60
CA ASP A 151 -5.07 5.24 18.60
C ASP A 151 -6.43 4.83 18.06
N MET A 152 -6.74 5.17 16.80
CA MET A 152 -7.92 4.68 16.11
C MET A 152 -7.97 3.15 16.09
N ALA A 153 -6.84 2.48 15.81
CA ALA A 153 -6.79 1.02 15.74
C ALA A 153 -7.06 0.36 17.11
N ARG A 154 -6.53 0.95 18.19
CA ARG A 154 -6.73 0.47 19.57
C ARG A 154 -8.19 0.50 20.00
N ILE A 155 -8.95 1.50 19.55
CA ILE A 155 -10.34 1.69 19.97
C ILE A 155 -11.36 1.07 19.02
N LEU A 156 -10.97 0.75 17.78
CA LEU A 156 -11.91 0.37 16.72
C LEU A 156 -12.77 -0.82 17.10
N LEU A 157 -12.19 -1.92 17.59
CA LEU A 157 -12.94 -3.13 17.94
C LEU A 157 -13.99 -2.89 19.03
N ALA A 158 -13.67 -2.08 20.05
CA ALA A 158 -14.61 -1.74 21.10
C ALA A 158 -15.84 -1.02 20.52
N CYS A 159 -15.63 -0.11 19.56
CA CYS A 159 -16.70 0.60 18.88
C CYS A 159 -17.56 -0.29 17.98
N LEU A 160 -17.07 -1.43 17.51
CA LEU A 160 -17.81 -2.34 16.62
C LEU A 160 -18.82 -3.25 17.33
N THR A 161 -18.70 -3.38 18.65
CA THR A 161 -19.52 -4.30 19.43
C THR A 161 -21.03 -4.05 19.25
N SER A 162 -21.79 -5.14 19.14
CA SER A 162 -23.27 -5.15 19.12
C SER A 162 -23.96 -4.52 17.89
N LYS A 163 -23.22 -4.07 16.87
CA LYS A 163 -23.80 -3.43 15.68
C LYS A 163 -23.47 -4.11 14.35
N ILE A 164 -22.37 -4.85 14.29
CA ILE A 164 -22.02 -5.67 13.12
C ILE A 164 -22.09 -7.16 13.48
N PRO A 165 -22.30 -8.06 12.50
CA PRO A 165 -22.28 -9.51 12.74
C PRO A 165 -20.98 -9.96 13.40
N LYS A 166 -21.05 -11.04 14.20
CA LYS A 166 -19.90 -11.58 14.93
C LYS A 166 -18.74 -11.91 13.97
N GLU A 167 -19.06 -12.40 12.79
CA GLU A 167 -18.12 -12.73 11.72
C GLU A 167 -17.37 -11.49 11.24
N GLY A 168 -18.04 -10.34 11.15
CA GLY A 168 -17.43 -9.06 10.82
C GLY A 168 -16.47 -8.58 11.90
N ILE A 169 -16.81 -8.75 13.19
CA ILE A 169 -15.92 -8.43 14.32
C ILE A 169 -14.67 -9.32 14.27
N ILE A 170 -14.84 -10.63 14.04
CA ILE A 170 -13.72 -11.57 13.90
C ILE A 170 -12.82 -11.17 12.73
N ALA A 171 -13.39 -10.84 11.57
CA ALA A 171 -12.62 -10.37 10.42
C ALA A 171 -11.81 -9.10 10.74
N CYS A 172 -12.41 -8.14 11.45
CA CYS A 172 -11.72 -6.92 11.89
C CYS A 172 -10.59 -7.24 12.89
N CYS A 173 -10.82 -8.14 13.84
CA CYS A 173 -9.82 -8.59 14.80
C CYS A 173 -8.64 -9.26 14.09
N SER A 174 -8.91 -10.25 13.23
CA SER A 174 -7.88 -10.95 12.47
C SER A 174 -7.03 -10.01 11.61
N LEU A 175 -7.63 -8.97 11.02
CA LEU A 175 -6.89 -7.96 10.26
C LEU A 175 -6.04 -7.06 11.14
N LEU A 176 -6.53 -6.67 12.33
CA LEU A 176 -5.76 -5.87 13.29
C LEU A 176 -4.63 -6.67 13.94
N ASP A 177 -4.81 -7.97 14.16
CA ASP A 177 -3.77 -8.87 14.67
C ASP A 177 -2.69 -9.17 13.62
N PHE A 178 -3.05 -9.11 12.33
CA PHE A 178 -2.13 -9.32 11.22
C PHE A 178 -1.19 -8.12 10.96
N ILE A 179 -1.66 -6.89 11.19
CA ILE A 179 -0.91 -5.65 10.87
C ILE A 179 -0.13 -5.07 12.04
#